data_AF-A0A7Y3GTG5-F1
#
_entry.id   AF-A0A7Y3GTG5-F1
#
_cell.length_a   1.000
_cell.length_b   1.000
_cell.length_c   1.000
_cell.angle_alpha   90.00
_cell.angle_beta   90.00
_cell.angle_gamma   90.00
#
_symmetry.space_group_name_H-M   'P 1'
#
loop_
_entity.id
_entity.type
_entity.pdbx_description
1 polymer ?
#
loop_
_entity_poly.entity_id
_entity_poly.type
_entity_poly.pdbx_seq_one_letter_code
_entity_poly.pdbx_strand_id
1 'polypeptide(L)'
;MTTDKILALLPYNPPFLFVDEIEEITDKGITGHYTFKEDEFFYKGHFKDHPITPGVILTECMAQIGVVCLGIYVLRNELVKNTQPQIALTASAIDFYLPVLPKEKVTVVSEKIVFRFNKLKCKVKLFNSKNELVCRGEISGMLKP
;
A
#
# COMPACT_ATOMS: atom_id res chain seq x y z
N MET A 1 14.53 3.38 11.53
CA MET A 1 14.59 2.35 10.46
C MET A 1 14.58 3.09 9.13
N THR A 2 15.45 2.74 8.19
CA THR A 2 15.50 3.40 6.87
C THR A 2 14.42 2.83 5.94
N THR A 3 14.03 3.59 4.92
CA THR A 3 13.07 3.17 3.89
C THR A 3 13.51 1.89 3.19
N ASP A 4 14.78 1.79 2.80
CA ASP A 4 15.35 0.58 2.17
C ASP A 4 15.19 -0.68 3.02
N LYS A 5 15.33 -0.56 4.35
CA LYS A 5 15.14 -1.69 5.27
C LYS A 5 13.68 -2.13 5.36
N ILE A 6 12.73 -1.20 5.18
CA ILE A 6 11.30 -1.54 5.15
C ILE A 6 10.99 -2.28 3.86
N LEU A 7 11.44 -1.76 2.72
CA LEU A 7 11.24 -2.38 1.41
C LEU A 7 11.85 -3.79 1.36
N ALA A 8 13.03 -4.00 1.96
CA ALA A 8 13.68 -5.32 2.03
C ALA A 8 12.93 -6.35 2.90
N LEU A 9 12.01 -5.92 3.77
CA LEU A 9 11.20 -6.81 4.61
C LEU A 9 9.82 -7.10 4.04
N LEU A 10 9.42 -6.40 2.97
CA LEU A 10 8.13 -6.65 2.33
C LEU A 10 8.04 -8.12 1.89
N PRO A 11 6.91 -8.81 2.18
CA PRO A 11 6.73 -10.22 1.81
C PRO A 11 6.30 -10.41 0.35
N TYR A 12 6.45 -9.37 -0.49
CA TYR A 12 5.94 -9.34 -1.86
C TYR A 12 7.07 -9.34 -2.87
N ASN A 13 6.80 -9.92 -4.04
CA ASN A 13 7.68 -9.88 -5.19
C ASN A 13 6.86 -9.52 -6.45
N PRO A 14 7.51 -9.05 -7.52
CA PRO A 14 6.87 -8.90 -8.82
C PRO A 14 6.18 -10.21 -9.25
N PRO A 15 4.98 -10.13 -9.86
CA PRO A 15 4.29 -8.92 -10.31
C PRO A 15 3.27 -8.35 -9.28
N PHE A 16 3.40 -8.65 -7.98
CA PHE A 16 2.44 -8.23 -6.95
C PHE A 16 3.05 -7.34 -5.87
N LEU A 17 4.17 -6.68 -6.19
CA LEU A 17 4.80 -5.65 -5.36
C LEU A 17 4.42 -4.28 -5.91
N PHE A 18 3.66 -3.52 -5.12
CA PHE A 18 3.08 -2.22 -5.46
C PHE A 18 3.63 -1.09 -4.58
N VAL A 19 4.96 -1.08 -4.40
CA VAL A 19 5.69 -0.06 -3.65
C VAL A 19 6.99 0.24 -4.40
N ASP A 20 7.13 1.45 -4.94
CA ASP A 20 8.38 1.91 -5.55
C ASP A 20 9.25 2.62 -4.51
N GLU A 21 8.63 3.52 -3.75
CA GLU A 21 9.34 4.41 -2.82
C GLU A 21 8.46 4.83 -1.63
N ILE A 22 9.12 5.18 -0.53
CA ILE A 22 8.51 5.79 0.66
C ILE A 22 9.06 7.20 0.75
N GLU A 23 8.18 8.21 0.62
CA GLU A 23 8.53 9.63 0.70
C GLU A 23 8.71 10.06 2.17
N GLU A 24 7.74 9.72 3.02
CA GLU A 24 7.76 10.06 4.44
C GLU A 24 7.16 8.91 5.26
N ILE A 25 7.74 8.64 6.43
CA ILE A 25 7.17 7.70 7.40
C ILE A 25 7.43 8.13 8.84
N THR A 26 6.37 8.09 9.65
CA THR A 26 6.41 8.38 11.09
C THR A 26 5.56 7.37 11.85
N ASP A 27 5.55 7.45 13.18
CA ASP A 27 4.62 6.65 13.99
C ASP A 27 3.14 6.98 13.73
N LYS A 28 2.84 8.11 13.07
CA LYS A 28 1.47 8.55 12.79
C LYS A 28 0.97 8.17 11.40
N GLY A 29 1.85 7.86 10.46
CA GLY A 29 1.45 7.64 9.08
C GLY A 29 2.61 7.46 8.12
N ILE A 30 2.27 7.28 6.85
CA ILE A 30 3.20 7.06 5.75
C ILE A 30 2.67 7.71 4.46
N THR A 31 3.58 8.27 3.68
CA THR A 31 3.37 8.65 2.28
C THR A 31 4.33 7.85 1.42
N GLY A 32 3.82 7.22 0.36
CA GLY A 32 4.62 6.45 -0.58
C GLY A 32 4.00 6.42 -1.96
N HIS A 33 4.75 5.89 -2.92
CA HIS A 33 4.39 5.93 -4.32
C HIS A 33 4.52 4.59 -5.02
N TYR A 34 3.76 4.47 -6.11
CA TYR A 34 3.89 3.38 -7.05
C TYR A 34 3.51 3.85 -8.46
N THR A 35 4.19 3.33 -9.48
CA THR A 35 3.89 3.58 -10.89
C THR A 35 3.33 2.33 -11.54
N PHE A 36 2.06 2.38 -11.97
CA PHE A 36 1.45 1.27 -12.68
C PHE A 36 2.06 1.14 -14.08
N LYS A 37 2.78 0.05 -14.35
CA LYS A 37 3.48 -0.15 -15.62
C LYS A 37 2.51 -0.36 -16.78
N GLU A 38 2.95 -0.16 -18.00
CA GLU A 38 2.09 -0.37 -19.18
C GLU A 38 1.67 -1.83 -19.37
N ASP A 39 2.54 -2.76 -18.98
CA ASP A 39 2.47 -4.18 -19.27
C ASP A 39 2.03 -5.03 -18.06
N GLU A 40 1.45 -4.41 -17.03
CA GLU A 40 0.95 -5.15 -15.86
C GLU A 40 -0.01 -6.26 -16.29
N PHE A 41 0.15 -7.43 -15.68
CA PHE A 41 -0.52 -8.66 -16.11
C PHE A 41 -2.04 -8.55 -16.17
N PHE A 42 -2.64 -7.72 -15.31
CA PHE A 42 -4.08 -7.52 -15.23
C PHE A 42 -4.66 -6.66 -16.38
N TYR A 43 -3.86 -5.84 -17.06
CA TYR A 43 -4.35 -5.02 -18.19
C TYR A 43 -4.75 -5.85 -19.41
N LYS A 44 -4.23 -7.08 -19.53
CA LYS A 44 -4.64 -8.02 -20.59
C LYS A 44 -6.13 -8.37 -20.53
N GLY A 45 -6.74 -8.29 -19.34
CA GLY A 45 -8.14 -8.63 -19.11
C GLY A 45 -9.01 -7.49 -18.58
N HIS A 46 -8.42 -6.38 -18.13
CA HIS A 46 -9.12 -5.30 -17.45
C HIS A 46 -8.74 -3.93 -18.02
N PHE A 47 -9.37 -3.50 -19.13
CA PHE A 47 -10.40 -4.19 -19.93
C PHE A 47 -9.99 -4.25 -21.40
N LYS A 48 -10.72 -5.05 -22.19
CA LYS A 48 -10.50 -5.12 -23.65
C LYS A 48 -10.53 -3.71 -24.25
N ASP A 49 -9.46 -3.34 -24.93
CA ASP A 49 -9.23 -2.06 -25.61
C ASP A 49 -9.26 -0.80 -24.69
N HIS A 50 -9.46 -0.99 -23.37
CA HIS A 50 -9.60 0.08 -22.38
C HIS A 50 -8.94 -0.35 -21.06
N PRO A 51 -7.59 -0.43 -21.01
CA PRO A 51 -6.88 -0.86 -19.81
C PRO A 51 -7.07 0.16 -18.67
N ILE A 52 -7.53 -0.32 -17.53
CA ILE A 52 -7.79 0.46 -16.31
C ILE A 52 -7.28 -0.34 -15.13
N THR A 53 -6.63 0.28 -14.15
CA THR A 53 -6.15 -0.44 -12.96
C THR A 53 -7.36 -0.95 -12.15
N PRO A 54 -7.49 -2.26 -11.86
CA PRO A 54 -8.61 -2.76 -11.07
C PRO A 54 -8.66 -2.12 -9.68
N GLY A 55 -9.86 -1.80 -9.18
CA GLY A 55 -10.02 -1.20 -7.85
C GLY A 55 -9.46 -2.06 -6.70
N VAL A 56 -9.47 -3.38 -6.86
CA VAL A 56 -8.83 -4.31 -5.92
C VAL A 56 -7.30 -4.19 -5.92
N ILE A 57 -6.69 -3.87 -7.07
CA ILE A 57 -5.24 -3.61 -7.18
C ILE A 57 -4.90 -2.26 -6.56
N LEU A 58 -5.75 -1.23 -6.72
CA LEU A 58 -5.59 0.03 -6.01
C LEU A 58 -5.69 -0.16 -4.48
N THR A 59 -6.61 -1.00 -4.03
CA THR A 59 -6.74 -1.37 -2.61
C THR A 59 -5.48 -2.08 -2.11
N GLU A 60 -4.92 -3.01 -2.89
CA GLU A 60 -3.68 -3.70 -2.54
C GLU A 60 -2.49 -2.74 -2.47
N CYS A 61 -2.34 -1.83 -3.45
CA CYS A 61 -1.32 -0.78 -3.42
C CYS A 61 -1.43 0.09 -2.15
N MET A 62 -2.64 0.53 -1.81
CA MET A 62 -2.90 1.24 -0.56
C MET A 62 -2.59 0.40 0.69
N ALA A 63 -2.83 -0.90 0.66
CA ALA A 63 -2.55 -1.79 1.77
C ALA A 63 -1.04 -1.99 1.97
N GLN A 64 -0.29 -2.27 0.90
CA GLN A 64 1.16 -2.46 0.95
C GLN A 64 1.86 -1.21 1.47
N ILE A 65 1.55 -0.04 0.92
CA ILE A 65 2.13 1.22 1.39
C ILE A 65 1.56 1.57 2.77
N GLY A 66 0.24 1.68 2.88
CA GLY A 66 -0.43 2.30 4.02
C GLY A 66 -0.54 1.45 5.28
N VAL A 67 -0.43 0.12 5.18
CA VAL A 67 -0.58 -0.81 6.30
C VAL A 67 0.66 -1.68 6.49
N VAL A 68 1.21 -2.26 5.41
CA VAL A 68 2.35 -3.18 5.53
C VAL A 68 3.63 -2.42 5.83
N CYS A 69 4.02 -1.44 5.02
CA CYS A 69 5.21 -0.61 5.29
C CYS A 69 5.11 0.11 6.63
N LEU A 70 3.95 0.72 6.92
CA LEU A 70 3.71 1.37 8.21
C LEU A 70 3.76 0.36 9.37
N GLY A 71 3.22 -0.83 9.17
CA GLY A 71 3.24 -1.90 10.17
C GLY A 71 4.64 -2.38 10.52
N ILE A 72 5.46 -2.62 9.51
CA ILE A 72 6.89 -2.94 9.67
C ILE A 72 7.59 -1.84 10.46
N TYR A 73 7.33 -0.57 10.14
CA TYR A 73 7.91 0.56 10.86
C TYR A 73 7.41 0.66 12.31
N VAL A 74 6.13 0.44 12.57
CA VAL A 74 5.56 0.46 13.92
C VAL A 74 6.17 -0.65 14.78
N LEU A 75 6.38 -1.84 14.21
CA LEU A 75 7.00 -2.99 14.88
C LEU A 75 8.53 -2.93 14.95
N ARG A 76 9.19 -1.88 14.42
CA ARG A 76 10.65 -1.80 14.24
C ARG A 76 11.52 -2.16 15.46
N ASN A 77 10.99 -1.96 16.67
CA ASN A 77 11.70 -2.26 17.92
C ASN A 77 11.48 -3.70 18.41
N GLU A 78 10.46 -4.39 17.88
CA GLU A 78 10.08 -5.77 18.21
C GLU A 78 10.59 -6.77 17.17
N LEU A 79 10.93 -6.30 15.95
CA LEU A 79 11.48 -7.13 14.89
C LEU A 79 12.81 -7.77 15.32
N VAL A 80 12.82 -9.09 15.41
CA VAL A 80 14.04 -9.87 15.64
C VAL A 80 14.86 -9.90 14.35
N LYS A 81 16.19 -9.77 14.47
CA LYS A 81 17.09 -9.91 13.32
C LYS A 81 16.82 -11.25 12.62
N ASN A 82 16.61 -11.20 11.31
CA ASN A 82 16.34 -12.34 10.43
C ASN A 82 14.95 -12.99 10.56
N THR A 83 13.97 -12.31 11.16
CA THR A 83 12.56 -12.74 11.12
C THR A 83 11.76 -11.79 10.24
N GLN A 84 11.03 -12.38 9.28
CA GLN A 84 10.12 -11.62 8.42
C GLN A 84 8.77 -11.48 9.15
N PRO A 85 8.24 -10.25 9.30
CA PRO A 85 7.00 -10.05 10.02
C PRO A 85 5.84 -10.75 9.30
N GLN A 86 4.94 -11.34 10.07
CA GLN A 86 3.72 -11.94 9.52
C GLN A 86 2.65 -10.87 9.40
N ILE A 87 2.10 -10.72 8.20
CA ILE A 87 1.16 -9.64 7.88
C ILE A 87 -0.05 -10.24 7.17
N ALA A 88 -1.24 -9.92 7.67
CA ALA A 88 -2.51 -10.35 7.09
C ALA A 88 -3.51 -9.21 7.08
N LEU A 89 -4.06 -8.87 5.92
CA LEU A 89 -5.17 -7.92 5.83
C LEU A 89 -6.44 -8.54 6.43
N THR A 90 -7.21 -7.75 7.16
CA THR A 90 -8.41 -8.23 7.89
C THR A 90 -9.67 -7.49 7.52
N ALA A 91 -9.57 -6.26 7.04
CA ALA A 91 -10.72 -5.49 6.59
C ALA A 91 -10.26 -4.40 5.61
N SER A 92 -11.09 -4.13 4.62
CA SER A 92 -10.99 -2.97 3.75
C SER A 92 -12.38 -2.43 3.46
N ALA A 93 -12.52 -1.11 3.48
CA ALA A 93 -13.71 -0.40 3.05
C ALA A 93 -13.24 0.84 2.28
N ILE A 94 -13.37 0.81 0.95
CA ILE A 94 -12.79 1.80 0.03
C ILE A 94 -13.88 2.34 -0.91
N ASP A 95 -13.93 3.66 -1.02
CA ASP A 95 -14.69 4.39 -2.03
C ASP A 95 -13.77 4.72 -3.23
N PHE A 96 -14.26 4.52 -4.45
CA PHE A 96 -13.53 4.80 -5.70
C PHE A 96 -14.22 5.93 -6.47
N TYR A 97 -13.45 6.92 -6.91
CA TYR A 97 -13.95 8.14 -7.56
C TYR A 97 -13.43 8.31 -8.99
N LEU A 98 -12.17 7.96 -9.24
CA LEU A 98 -11.51 8.10 -10.55
C LEU A 98 -10.81 6.79 -10.95
N PRO A 99 -10.66 6.51 -12.26
CA PRO A 99 -9.82 5.42 -12.72
C PRO A 99 -8.34 5.81 -12.62
N VAL A 100 -7.47 4.79 -12.59
CA VAL A 100 -6.03 4.92 -12.81
C VAL A 100 -5.69 4.19 -14.10
N LEU A 101 -4.87 4.81 -14.95
CA LEU A 101 -4.51 4.29 -16.26
C LEU A 101 -3.08 3.72 -16.26
N PRO A 102 -2.72 2.90 -17.25
CA PRO A 102 -1.33 2.46 -17.40
C PRO A 102 -0.37 3.66 -17.50
N LYS A 103 0.85 3.50 -16.98
CA LYS A 103 1.92 4.50 -16.83
C LYS A 103 1.66 5.58 -15.79
N GLU A 104 0.55 5.52 -15.06
CA GLU A 104 0.24 6.53 -14.06
C GLU A 104 0.94 6.27 -12.73
N LYS A 105 1.59 7.32 -12.20
CA LYS A 105 2.11 7.34 -10.83
C LYS A 105 0.98 7.68 -9.87
N VAL A 106 0.90 6.92 -8.79
CA VAL A 106 -0.03 7.16 -7.69
C VAL A 106 0.72 7.44 -6.40
N THR A 107 0.10 8.25 -5.54
CA THR A 107 0.58 8.57 -4.19
C THR A 107 -0.40 8.05 -3.18
N VAL A 108 0.05 7.18 -2.28
CA VAL A 108 -0.74 6.70 -1.15
C VAL A 108 -0.35 7.51 0.10
N VAL A 109 -1.35 8.13 0.72
CA VAL A 109 -1.22 8.77 2.04
C VAL A 109 -2.03 7.96 3.04
N SER A 110 -1.38 7.52 4.12
CA SER A 110 -2.00 6.69 5.15
C SER A 110 -1.77 7.27 6.54
N GLU A 111 -2.84 7.39 7.30
CA GLU A 111 -2.84 7.88 8.68
C GLU A 111 -3.23 6.73 9.62
N LYS A 112 -2.41 6.47 10.64
CA LYS A 112 -2.70 5.47 11.67
C LYS A 112 -3.89 5.92 12.50
N ILE A 113 -4.95 5.13 12.50
CA ILE A 113 -6.09 5.31 13.41
C ILE A 113 -5.76 4.66 14.75
N VAL A 114 -5.37 3.38 14.74
CA VAL A 114 -5.04 2.63 15.96
C VAL A 114 -4.06 1.50 15.66
N PHE A 115 -3.18 1.23 16.60
CA PHE A 115 -2.41 -0.02 16.67
C PHE A 115 -2.61 -0.63 18.06
N ARG A 116 -3.35 -1.73 18.15
CA ARG A 116 -3.64 -2.41 19.42
C ARG A 116 -3.86 -3.89 19.17
N PHE A 117 -3.35 -4.74 20.07
CA PHE A 117 -3.43 -6.20 19.95
C PHE A 117 -2.96 -6.68 18.58
N ASN A 118 -1.84 -6.12 18.10
CA ASN A 118 -1.26 -6.43 16.79
C ASN A 118 -2.16 -6.09 15.59
N LYS A 119 -3.29 -5.41 15.80
CA LYS A 119 -4.14 -4.91 14.74
C LYS A 119 -3.79 -3.45 14.44
N LEU A 120 -3.31 -3.19 13.24
CA LEU A 120 -3.15 -1.86 12.68
C LEU A 120 -4.38 -1.51 11.86
N LYS A 121 -4.98 -0.36 12.13
CA LYS A 121 -6.05 0.23 11.32
C LYS A 121 -5.60 1.61 10.84
N CYS A 122 -5.76 1.86 9.55
CA CYS A 122 -5.34 3.09 8.91
C CYS A 122 -6.48 3.70 8.08
N LYS A 123 -6.49 5.03 8.01
CA LYS A 123 -7.24 5.79 7.00
C LYS A 123 -6.31 5.99 5.81
N VAL A 124 -6.74 5.59 4.63
CA VAL A 124 -5.93 5.63 3.41
C VAL A 124 -6.57 6.52 2.36
N LYS A 125 -5.74 7.21 1.58
CA LYS A 125 -6.11 7.97 0.39
C LYS A 125 -5.11 7.65 -0.71
N LEU A 126 -5.58 7.55 -1.94
CA LEU A 126 -4.74 7.40 -3.13
C LEU A 126 -5.03 8.58 -4.06
N PHE A 127 -3.96 9.24 -4.50
CA PHE A 127 -3.98 10.35 -5.43
C PHE A 127 -3.27 9.98 -6.73
N ASN A 128 -3.74 10.52 -7.84
CA ASN A 128 -3.07 10.35 -9.13
C ASN A 128 -1.95 11.40 -9.34
N SER A 129 -1.31 11.34 -10.51
CA SER A 129 -0.24 12.28 -10.90
C SER A 129 -0.65 13.76 -10.96
N LYS A 130 -1.95 14.03 -11.06
CA LYS A 130 -2.54 15.39 -11.04
C LYS A 130 -2.97 15.82 -9.65
N ASN A 131 -2.65 15.04 -8.61
CA ASN A 131 -3.07 15.24 -7.23
C ASN A 131 -4.61 15.18 -7.03
N GLU A 132 -5.32 14.49 -7.92
CA GLU A 132 -6.75 14.24 -7.79
C GLU A 132 -7.00 13.01 -6.92
N LEU A 133 -8.02 13.08 -6.06
CA LEU A 133 -8.38 11.97 -5.18
C LEU A 133 -9.02 10.83 -5.99
N VAL A 134 -8.31 9.72 -6.12
CA VAL A 134 -8.74 8.53 -6.87
C VAL A 134 -9.63 7.65 -6.02
N CYS A 135 -9.17 7.28 -4.82
CA CYS A 135 -9.93 6.46 -3.88
C CYS A 135 -9.49 6.74 -2.44
N ARG A 136 -10.36 6.42 -1.49
CA ARG A 136 -10.05 6.54 -0.05
C ARG A 136 -10.85 5.55 0.77
N GLY A 137 -10.41 5.35 2.01
CA GLY A 137 -11.21 4.63 2.98
C GLY A 137 -10.40 4.16 4.17
N GLU A 138 -10.72 2.98 4.68
CA GLU A 138 -10.02 2.38 5.82
C GLU A 138 -9.55 0.97 5.48
N ILE A 139 -8.32 0.64 5.89
CA ILE A 139 -7.76 -0.70 5.78
C ILE A 139 -7.23 -1.12 7.15
N SER A 140 -7.43 -2.40 7.51
CA SER A 140 -6.91 -2.99 8.73
C SER A 140 -6.10 -4.25 8.44
N GLY A 141 -5.02 -4.47 9.18
CA GLY A 141 -4.21 -5.69 9.12
C GLY A 141 -3.73 -6.14 10.49
N MET A 142 -3.51 -7.45 10.63
CA MET A 142 -2.79 -8.05 11.74
C MET A 142 -1.31 -8.12 11.40
N LEU A 143 -0.47 -7.72 12.36
CA LEU A 143 0.98 -7.64 12.22
C LEU A 143 1.63 -8.36 13.40
N LYS A 144 2.45 -9.37 13.13
CA LYS A 144 3.25 -10.03 14.16
C LYS A 144 4.74 -9.87 13.84
N PRO A 145 5.57 -9.50 14.83
CA PRO A 145 7.00 -9.38 14.63
C PRO A 145 7.67 -10.73 14.31
#